data_AF-A0A7S0SAV3-F1
#
_entry.id   AF-A0A7S0SAV3-F1
#
_cell.length_a   1.000
_cell.length_b   1.000
_cell.length_c   1.000
_cell.angle_alpha   90.00
_cell.angle_beta   90.00
_cell.angle_gamma   90.00
#
_symmetry.space_group_name_H-M   'P 1'
#
loop_
_entity.id
_entity.type
_entity.pdbx_description
1 polymer ?
#
loop_
_entity_poly.entity_id
_entity_poly.type
_entity_poly.pdbx_seq_one_letter_code
_entity_poly.pdbx_strand_id
1 'polypeptide(L)'
;MVGSGTHEIIDDGLLINIHAPDGHCMASLTKTRAMILWRWYWETNPLNGTSEQFAIVVATTCAHYSSNKLNLKNHWSTPPILVSEIIKAIGAATERFSSPLNAHPNIHKHYSYREADAIFGFKYDAYSARFSGPWYMNPEYDAEEIAKSVRWAASSAASDTEPNLGIAIIPKYDKSAHTAMLGSPGTHVLA
;
A
#
# COMPACT_ATOMS: atom_id res chain seq x y z
N MET A 1 8.68 8.27 36.40
CA MET A 1 9.01 9.17 35.27
C MET A 1 7.73 9.91 34.93
N VAL A 2 7.75 11.23 35.02
CA VAL A 2 6.63 12.08 34.59
C VAL A 2 6.79 12.20 33.08
N GLY A 3 5.86 11.64 32.31
CA GLY A 3 5.92 11.66 30.85
C GLY A 3 5.85 13.08 30.28
N SER A 4 6.38 13.27 29.08
CA SER A 4 6.47 14.58 28.39
C SER A 4 5.12 15.23 28.08
N GLY A 5 4.00 14.51 28.25
CA GLY A 5 2.64 15.00 27.99
C GLY A 5 2.22 14.86 26.52
N THR A 6 3.11 14.44 25.63
CA THR A 6 2.87 14.22 24.19
C THR A 6 3.42 12.87 23.75
N HIS A 7 3.11 12.45 22.52
CA HIS A 7 3.71 11.24 21.94
C HIS A 7 5.16 11.51 21.54
N GLU A 8 6.06 10.58 21.86
CA GLU A 8 7.49 10.71 21.58
C GLU A 8 7.91 9.82 20.40
N ILE A 9 8.82 10.35 19.58
CA ILE A 9 9.46 9.63 18.49
C ILE A 9 10.92 9.40 18.89
N ILE A 10 11.31 8.15 19.10
CA ILE A 10 12.65 7.78 19.57
C ILE A 10 13.38 7.04 18.45
N ASP A 11 14.55 7.55 18.05
CA ASP A 11 15.46 6.92 17.08
C ASP A 11 16.56 6.16 17.84
N ASP A 12 16.55 4.83 17.76
CA ASP A 12 17.58 3.98 18.38
C ASP A 12 18.73 3.62 17.41
N GLY A 13 18.73 4.22 16.22
CA GLY A 13 19.69 3.99 15.14
C GLY A 13 19.19 3.00 14.08
N LEU A 14 18.41 1.99 14.45
CA LEU A 14 17.87 0.96 13.55
C LEU A 14 16.37 1.10 13.34
N LEU A 15 15.66 1.35 14.43
CA LEU A 15 14.22 1.51 14.49
C LEU A 15 13.86 2.92 14.93
N ILE A 16 12.69 3.34 14.48
CA ILE A 16 11.96 4.46 15.06
C ILE A 16 10.84 3.87 15.90
N ASN A 17 10.85 4.19 17.19
CA ASN A 17 9.85 3.78 18.16
C ASN A 17 8.94 4.96 18.49
N ILE A 18 7.63 4.71 18.50
CA ILE A 18 6.62 5.68 18.90
C ILE A 18 6.16 5.34 20.30
N HIS A 19 6.28 6.27 21.24
CA HIS A 19 5.84 6.10 22.62
C HIS A 19 4.67 7.03 22.92
N ALA A 20 3.70 6.52 23.67
CA ALA A 20 2.63 7.33 24.23
C ALA A 20 3.14 8.21 25.37
N PRO A 21 2.35 9.21 25.80
CA PRO A 21 2.73 10.10 26.90
C PRO A 21 3.03 9.41 28.22
N ASP A 22 2.51 8.21 28.47
CA ASP A 22 2.81 7.41 29.68
C ASP A 22 4.09 6.56 29.55
N GLY A 23 4.78 6.64 28.40
CA GLY A 23 6.02 5.92 28.09
C GLY A 23 5.82 4.56 27.40
N HIS A 24 4.59 4.07 27.21
CA HIS A 24 4.38 2.78 26.53
C HIS A 24 4.73 2.87 25.04
N CYS A 25 5.45 1.88 24.52
CA CYS A 25 5.76 1.80 23.09
C CYS A 25 4.51 1.34 22.31
N MET A 26 4.05 2.16 21.38
CA MET A 26 2.86 1.92 20.55
C MET A 26 3.20 1.28 19.21
N ALA A 27 4.36 1.59 18.66
CA ALA A 27 4.79 1.11 17.36
C ALA A 27 6.32 1.15 17.21
N SER A 28 6.84 0.21 16.44
CA SER A 28 8.24 0.18 16.01
C SER A 28 8.29 -0.01 14.50
N LEU A 29 9.07 0.83 13.82
CA LEU A 29 9.28 0.78 12.38
C LEU A 29 10.76 0.77 12.08
N THR A 30 11.14 0.18 10.95
CA THR A 30 12.49 0.42 10.43
C THR A 30 12.69 1.91 10.15
N LYS A 31 13.91 2.41 10.39
CA LYS A 31 14.25 3.81 10.12
C LYS A 31 13.87 4.24 8.70
N THR A 32 14.15 3.39 7.72
CA THR A 32 13.79 3.61 6.32
C THR A 32 12.28 3.82 6.14
N ARG A 33 11.43 2.96 6.71
CA ARG A 33 9.98 3.09 6.56
C ARG A 33 9.45 4.33 7.28
N ALA A 34 9.97 4.63 8.47
CA ALA A 34 9.61 5.84 9.21
C ALA A 34 9.94 7.12 8.42
N MET A 35 11.10 7.18 7.77
CA MET A 35 11.48 8.31 6.91
C MET A 35 10.57 8.47 5.69
N ILE A 36 10.14 7.36 5.07
CA ILE A 36 9.18 7.38 3.95
C ILE A 36 7.84 7.95 4.42
N LEU A 37 7.32 7.46 5.55
CA LEU A 37 6.07 7.95 6.12
C LEU A 37 6.16 9.42 6.54
N TRP A 38 7.29 9.83 7.10
CA TRP A 38 7.55 11.22 7.47
C TRP A 38 7.46 12.14 6.24
N ARG A 39 8.15 11.75 5.14
CA ARG A 39 8.08 12.49 3.88
C ARG A 39 6.65 12.61 3.38
N TRP A 40 5.93 11.50 3.25
CA TRP A 40 4.56 11.49 2.74
C TRP A 40 3.57 12.27 3.61
N TYR A 41 3.74 12.20 4.93
CA TYR A 41 2.94 12.98 5.88
C TYR A 41 3.12 14.49 5.64
N TRP A 42 4.36 14.98 5.53
CA TRP A 42 4.62 16.40 5.33
C TRP A 42 4.30 16.90 3.93
N GLU A 43 4.45 16.07 2.90
CA GLU A 43 3.98 16.37 1.54
C GLU A 43 2.46 16.56 1.50
N THR A 44 1.73 15.78 2.30
CA THR A 44 0.26 15.84 2.36
C THR A 44 -0.24 16.95 3.30
N ASN A 45 0.51 17.27 4.36
CA ASN A 45 0.10 18.19 5.42
C ASN A 45 1.09 19.37 5.60
N PRO A 46 1.44 20.12 4.54
CA PRO A 46 2.55 21.08 4.57
C PRO A 46 2.34 22.28 5.51
N LEU A 47 1.07 22.63 5.80
CA LEU A 47 0.73 23.81 6.61
C LEU A 47 0.28 23.47 8.03
N ASN A 48 -0.31 22.29 8.22
CA ASN A 48 -1.01 21.92 9.45
C ASN A 48 -0.41 20.69 10.15
N GLY A 49 0.63 20.08 9.57
CA GLY A 49 1.26 18.91 10.16
C GLY A 49 2.01 19.23 11.45
N THR A 50 2.05 18.26 12.37
CA THR A 50 2.88 18.33 13.58
C THR A 50 3.55 16.98 13.83
N SER A 51 4.70 16.99 14.51
CA SER A 51 5.41 15.75 14.89
C SER A 51 4.56 14.86 15.80
N GLU A 52 3.75 15.46 16.68
CA GLU A 52 2.85 14.71 17.55
C GLU A 52 1.73 14.04 16.75
N GLN A 53 1.10 14.76 15.82
CA GLN A 53 0.07 14.17 14.97
C GLN A 53 0.67 13.07 14.10
N PHE A 54 1.87 13.27 13.54
CA PHE A 54 2.62 12.22 12.85
C PHE A 54 2.79 10.96 13.73
N ALA A 55 3.25 11.12 14.97
CA ALA A 55 3.43 10.01 15.89
C ALA A 55 2.12 9.25 16.14
N ILE A 56 1.02 9.96 16.40
CA ILE A 56 -0.31 9.38 16.61
C ILE A 56 -0.78 8.61 15.37
N VAL A 57 -0.68 9.20 14.17
CA VAL A 57 -1.17 8.54 12.95
C VAL A 57 -0.31 7.33 12.58
N VAL A 58 1.00 7.38 12.83
CA VAL A 58 1.88 6.22 12.63
C VAL A 58 1.53 5.10 13.61
N ALA A 59 1.37 5.42 14.90
CA ALA A 59 1.00 4.43 15.92
C ALA A 59 -0.33 3.75 15.60
N THR A 60 -1.36 4.53 15.27
CA THR A 60 -2.68 3.99 14.90
C THR A 60 -2.65 3.18 13.61
N THR A 61 -1.82 3.57 12.63
CA THR A 61 -1.62 2.82 11.38
C THR A 61 -0.92 1.49 11.64
N CYS A 62 0.14 1.48 12.44
CA CYS A 62 0.82 0.24 12.83
C CYS A 62 -0.14 -0.70 13.56
N ALA A 63 -0.87 -0.20 14.58
CA ALA A 63 -1.83 -0.99 15.33
C ALA A 63 -2.95 -1.57 14.45
N HIS A 64 -3.41 -0.82 13.44
CA HIS A 64 -4.40 -1.29 12.49
C HIS A 64 -3.85 -2.45 11.65
N TYR A 65 -2.70 -2.23 11.01
CA TYR A 65 -2.09 -3.18 10.09
C TYR A 65 -1.43 -4.39 10.76
N SER A 66 -1.15 -4.32 12.05
CA SER A 66 -0.70 -5.46 12.86
C SER A 66 -1.86 -6.19 13.57
N SER A 67 -3.10 -5.75 13.41
CA SER A 67 -4.23 -6.33 14.13
C SER A 67 -4.58 -7.73 13.61
N ASN A 68 -4.97 -8.63 14.52
CA ASN A 68 -5.45 -9.97 14.17
C ASN A 68 -6.75 -9.98 13.35
N LYS A 69 -7.38 -8.80 13.16
CA LYS A 69 -8.55 -8.65 12.28
C LYS A 69 -8.17 -8.71 10.81
N LEU A 70 -6.91 -8.41 10.48
CA LEU A 70 -6.40 -8.54 9.13
C LEU A 70 -5.82 -9.93 8.95
N ASN A 71 -6.20 -10.59 7.85
CA ASN A 71 -5.65 -11.90 7.53
C ASN A 71 -4.27 -11.74 6.88
N LEU A 72 -3.25 -11.48 7.70
CA LEU A 72 -1.87 -11.23 7.25
C LEU A 72 -1.31 -12.32 6.32
N LYS A 73 -1.83 -13.56 6.39
CA LYS A 73 -1.44 -14.64 5.46
C LYS A 73 -1.79 -14.34 4.01
N ASN A 74 -2.79 -13.50 3.78
CA ASN A 74 -3.25 -13.10 2.45
C ASN A 74 -2.63 -11.78 1.98
N HIS A 75 -1.91 -11.04 2.83
CA HIS A 75 -1.29 -9.75 2.50
C HIS A 75 0.22 -9.88 2.25
N TRP A 76 0.59 -10.73 1.31
CA TRP A 76 1.98 -10.82 0.87
C TRP A 76 2.38 -9.50 0.21
N SER A 77 3.59 -9.01 0.48
CA SER A 77 4.15 -7.85 -0.21
C SER A 77 5.11 -8.32 -1.29
N THR A 78 4.95 -7.83 -2.52
CA THR A 78 5.90 -8.13 -3.59
C THR A 78 7.28 -7.60 -3.23
N PRO A 79 8.36 -8.39 -3.43
CA PRO A 79 9.71 -7.94 -3.15
C PRO A 79 10.01 -6.58 -3.82
N PRO A 80 10.56 -5.57 -3.09
CA PRO A 80 10.78 -4.24 -3.64
C PRO A 80 11.63 -4.21 -4.91
N ILE A 81 12.58 -5.14 -5.04
CA ILE A 81 13.40 -5.29 -6.26
C ILE A 81 12.52 -5.62 -7.47
N LEU A 82 11.55 -6.54 -7.31
CA LEU A 82 10.64 -6.90 -8.41
C LEU A 82 9.71 -5.73 -8.77
N VAL A 83 9.19 -5.00 -7.78
CA VAL A 83 8.40 -3.79 -8.04
C VAL A 83 9.24 -2.73 -8.75
N SER A 84 10.52 -2.59 -8.41
CA SER A 84 11.44 -1.68 -9.11
C SER A 84 11.64 -2.06 -10.57
N GLU A 85 11.74 -3.34 -10.90
CA GLU A 85 11.81 -3.79 -12.30
C GLU A 85 10.49 -3.57 -13.04
N ILE A 86 9.34 -3.75 -12.38
CA ILE A 86 8.02 -3.40 -12.95
C ILE A 86 7.94 -1.91 -13.28
N ILE A 87 8.38 -1.04 -12.37
CA ILE A 87 8.43 0.42 -12.60
C ILE A 87 9.30 0.73 -13.82
N LYS A 88 10.48 0.11 -13.94
CA LYS A 88 11.36 0.31 -15.11
C LYS A 88 10.74 -0.19 -16.41
N ALA A 89 10.07 -1.34 -16.37
CA ALA A 89 9.55 -2.00 -17.56
C ALA A 89 8.35 -1.27 -18.19
N ILE A 90 7.42 -0.78 -17.36
CA ILE A 90 6.16 -0.19 -17.85
C ILE A 90 5.94 1.25 -17.40
N GLY A 91 6.87 1.85 -16.66
CA GLY A 91 6.68 3.18 -16.07
C GLY A 91 5.59 3.20 -15.00
N ALA A 92 5.41 2.11 -14.24
CA ALA A 92 4.31 1.97 -13.28
C ALA A 92 4.28 3.16 -12.31
N ALA A 93 3.21 3.96 -12.39
CA ALA A 93 3.04 5.18 -11.60
C ALA A 93 1.97 5.04 -10.52
N THR A 94 1.24 3.91 -10.51
CA THR A 94 0.17 3.63 -9.54
C THR A 94 0.28 2.22 -8.98
N GLU A 95 0.21 2.08 -7.65
CA GLU A 95 0.09 0.82 -6.93
C GLU A 95 -1.34 0.71 -6.38
N ARG A 96 -2.08 -0.33 -6.81
CA ARG A 96 -3.52 -0.44 -6.55
C ARG A 96 -3.88 -1.06 -5.20
N PHE A 97 -3.04 -1.93 -4.67
CA PHE A 97 -3.32 -2.63 -3.41
C PHE A 97 -2.10 -2.51 -2.50
N SER A 98 -2.16 -1.55 -1.58
CA SER A 98 -1.05 -1.25 -0.68
C SER A 98 -1.54 -0.64 0.63
N SER A 99 -0.60 -0.48 1.56
CA SER A 99 -0.75 0.30 2.78
C SER A 99 0.46 1.22 2.96
N PRO A 100 0.38 2.24 3.82
CA PRO A 100 1.52 3.08 4.16
C PRO A 100 2.76 2.26 4.60
N LEU A 101 2.54 1.09 5.19
CA LEU A 101 3.61 0.24 5.73
C LEU A 101 4.34 -0.61 4.68
N ASN A 102 3.72 -0.90 3.53
CA ASN A 102 4.30 -1.76 2.51
C ASN A 102 4.45 -1.13 1.12
N ALA A 103 3.75 -0.03 0.84
CA ALA A 103 3.78 0.67 -0.43
C ALA A 103 5.20 0.98 -0.91
N HIS A 104 5.41 0.89 -2.21
CA HIS A 104 6.73 1.10 -2.82
C HIS A 104 7.06 2.60 -2.92
N PRO A 105 8.15 3.09 -2.32
CA PRO A 105 8.40 4.53 -2.15
C PRO A 105 8.65 5.33 -3.45
N ASN A 106 8.88 4.64 -4.57
CA ASN A 106 9.13 5.24 -5.88
C ASN A 106 7.87 5.24 -6.78
N ILE A 107 6.75 4.73 -6.30
CA ILE A 107 5.46 4.87 -6.98
C ILE A 107 4.79 6.14 -6.45
N HIS A 108 4.15 6.91 -7.33
CA HIS A 108 3.60 8.22 -6.96
C HIS A 108 2.16 8.16 -6.44
N LYS A 109 1.39 7.15 -6.85
CA LYS A 109 -0.03 7.02 -6.50
C LYS A 109 -0.27 5.68 -5.83
N HIS A 110 -0.82 5.72 -4.64
CA HIS A 110 -1.15 4.52 -3.87
C HIS A 110 -2.64 4.48 -3.52
N TYR A 111 -3.19 3.28 -3.48
CA TYR A 111 -4.53 3.00 -3.00
C TYR A 111 -4.46 2.07 -1.79
N SER A 112 -5.28 2.35 -0.78
CA SER A 112 -5.47 1.51 0.40
C SER A 112 -6.96 1.42 0.73
N TYR A 113 -7.37 0.34 1.40
CA TYR A 113 -8.76 0.14 1.81
C TYR A 113 -9.16 1.01 3.02
N ARG A 114 -8.26 1.82 3.58
CA ARG A 114 -8.51 2.61 4.80
C ARG A 114 -8.49 4.10 4.48
N GLU A 115 -9.63 4.77 4.63
CA GLU A 115 -9.76 6.22 4.36
C GLU A 115 -8.76 7.07 5.18
N ALA A 116 -8.46 6.66 6.42
CA ALA A 116 -7.54 7.36 7.29
C ALA A 116 -6.09 7.43 6.76
N ASP A 117 -5.72 6.55 5.81
CA ASP A 117 -4.39 6.56 5.20
C ASP A 117 -4.22 7.72 4.19
N ALA A 118 -5.30 8.45 3.88
CA ALA A 118 -5.23 9.70 3.13
C ALA A 118 -4.31 10.74 3.77
N ILE A 119 -4.04 10.64 5.09
CA ILE A 119 -3.04 11.48 5.77
C ILE A 119 -1.62 11.31 5.22
N PHE A 120 -1.34 10.18 4.57
CA PHE A 120 -0.08 9.88 3.86
C PHE A 120 -0.23 10.02 2.34
N GLY A 121 -1.31 10.62 1.84
CA GLY A 121 -1.55 10.83 0.41
C GLY A 121 -2.17 9.64 -0.33
N PHE A 122 -2.62 8.60 0.39
CA PHE A 122 -3.28 7.45 -0.23
C PHE A 122 -4.69 7.80 -0.71
N LYS A 123 -5.10 7.20 -1.82
CA LYS A 123 -6.48 7.25 -2.29
C LYS A 123 -7.29 6.10 -1.69
N TYR A 124 -8.55 6.37 -1.37
CA TYR A 124 -9.43 5.36 -0.82
C TYR A 124 -9.82 4.33 -1.88
N ASP A 125 -9.57 3.07 -1.53
CA ASP A 125 -9.82 1.78 -2.18
C ASP A 125 -9.51 1.66 -3.69
N ALA A 126 -8.88 0.55 -4.07
CA ALA A 126 -8.51 0.22 -5.44
C ALA A 126 -9.71 0.32 -6.40
N TYR A 127 -10.90 -0.07 -5.93
CA TYR A 127 -12.13 -0.14 -6.71
C TYR A 127 -12.93 1.17 -6.76
N SER A 128 -12.49 2.21 -6.05
CA SER A 128 -13.17 3.52 -6.09
C SER A 128 -12.97 4.27 -7.41
N ALA A 129 -11.99 3.83 -8.20
CA ALA A 129 -11.65 4.42 -9.48
C ALA A 129 -11.30 3.33 -10.51
N ARG A 130 -11.57 3.63 -11.78
CA ARG A 130 -11.07 2.80 -12.87
C ARG A 130 -9.54 2.73 -12.83
N PHE A 131 -9.01 1.58 -13.26
CA PHE A 131 -7.58 1.48 -13.53
C PHE A 131 -7.26 2.26 -14.80
N SER A 132 -6.17 3.02 -14.79
CA SER A 132 -5.76 3.86 -15.92
C SER A 132 -4.26 4.13 -15.87
N GLY A 133 -3.67 4.41 -17.04
CA GLY A 133 -2.23 4.61 -17.21
C GLY A 133 -1.42 3.35 -16.89
N PRO A 134 -0.12 3.50 -16.55
CA PRO A 134 0.73 2.40 -16.13
C PRO A 134 0.57 2.11 -14.63
N TRP A 135 0.20 0.88 -14.28
CA TRP A 135 -0.06 0.49 -12.89
C TRP A 135 0.48 -0.90 -12.54
N TYR A 136 0.58 -1.14 -11.24
CA TYR A 136 0.93 -2.43 -10.66
C TYR A 136 -0.09 -2.81 -9.58
N MET A 137 -0.38 -4.10 -9.48
CA MET A 137 -1.25 -4.64 -8.43
C MET A 137 -0.75 -5.95 -7.86
N ASN A 138 -1.01 -6.15 -6.57
CA ASN A 138 -0.83 -7.39 -5.85
C ASN A 138 -1.98 -7.47 -4.83
N PRO A 139 -3.18 -7.89 -5.29
CA PRO A 139 -4.37 -7.98 -4.44
C PRO A 139 -4.16 -9.01 -3.33
N GLU A 140 -5.05 -9.01 -2.34
CA GLU A 140 -5.02 -10.04 -1.30
C GLU A 140 -5.18 -11.43 -1.91
N TYR A 141 -4.51 -12.43 -1.33
CA TYR A 141 -4.48 -13.80 -1.83
C TYR A 141 -5.73 -14.61 -1.48
N ASP A 142 -6.88 -13.96 -1.62
CA ASP A 142 -8.21 -14.53 -1.55
C ASP A 142 -8.75 -14.73 -2.98
N ALA A 143 -9.42 -15.86 -3.23
CA ALA A 143 -9.86 -16.22 -4.58
C ALA A 143 -10.92 -15.24 -5.14
N GLU A 144 -11.80 -14.72 -4.30
CA GLU A 144 -12.82 -13.76 -4.72
C GLU A 144 -12.18 -12.40 -5.01
N GLU A 145 -11.24 -11.97 -4.17
CA GLU A 145 -10.52 -10.70 -4.33
C GLU A 145 -9.61 -10.70 -5.57
N ILE A 146 -8.89 -11.79 -5.83
CA ILE A 146 -8.11 -11.94 -7.08
C ILE A 146 -9.06 -11.92 -8.29
N ALA A 147 -10.18 -12.63 -8.24
CA ALA A 147 -11.12 -12.63 -9.37
C ALA A 147 -11.75 -11.24 -9.59
N LYS A 148 -12.07 -10.52 -8.51
CA LYS A 148 -12.61 -9.16 -8.55
C LYS A 148 -11.61 -8.17 -9.13
N SER A 149 -10.36 -8.19 -8.65
CA SER A 149 -9.29 -7.31 -9.13
C SER A 149 -8.99 -7.52 -10.62
N VAL A 150 -8.92 -8.77 -11.08
CA VAL A 150 -8.70 -9.08 -12.51
C VAL A 150 -9.89 -8.62 -13.36
N ARG A 151 -11.14 -8.86 -12.93
CA ARG A 151 -12.32 -8.33 -13.63
C ARG A 151 -12.29 -6.82 -13.71
N TRP A 152 -11.97 -6.14 -12.61
CA TRP A 152 -11.92 -4.69 -12.55
C TRP A 152 -10.84 -4.12 -13.47
N ALA A 153 -9.66 -4.73 -13.50
CA ALA A 153 -8.57 -4.36 -14.41
C ALA A 153 -8.98 -4.52 -15.88
N ALA A 154 -9.56 -5.67 -16.25
CA ALA A 154 -10.02 -5.94 -17.61
C ALA A 154 -11.12 -4.97 -18.05
N SER A 155 -12.14 -4.76 -17.21
CA SER A 155 -13.21 -3.80 -17.47
C SER A 155 -12.70 -2.36 -17.57
N SER A 156 -11.72 -1.99 -16.74
CA SER A 156 -11.09 -0.67 -16.80
C SER A 156 -10.37 -0.47 -18.12
N ALA A 157 -9.51 -1.42 -18.53
CA ALA A 157 -8.77 -1.35 -19.78
C ALA A 157 -9.68 -1.35 -21.02
N ALA A 158 -10.73 -2.18 -21.02
CA ALA A 158 -11.68 -2.23 -22.14
C ALA A 158 -12.53 -0.95 -22.30
N SER A 159 -12.66 -0.17 -21.23
CA SER A 159 -13.44 1.07 -21.22
C SER A 159 -12.57 2.34 -21.35
N ASP A 160 -11.24 2.18 -21.37
CA ASP A 160 -10.31 3.30 -21.44
C ASP A 160 -10.05 3.67 -22.90
N THR A 161 -10.08 4.98 -23.20
CA THR A 161 -9.69 5.49 -24.51
C THR A 161 -8.20 5.79 -24.59
N GLU A 162 -7.54 5.88 -23.43
CA GLU A 162 -6.11 6.13 -23.29
C GLU A 162 -5.32 4.83 -23.06
N PRO A 163 -3.99 4.82 -23.33
CA PRO A 163 -3.15 3.66 -23.05
C PRO A 163 -3.24 3.21 -21.58
N ASN A 164 -3.60 1.95 -21.39
CA ASN A 164 -3.77 1.31 -20.08
C ASN A 164 -2.94 0.03 -20.04
N LEU A 165 -1.93 -0.02 -19.19
CA LEU A 165 -1.00 -1.15 -19.07
C LEU A 165 -0.76 -1.46 -17.61
N GLY A 166 -0.97 -2.72 -17.23
CA GLY A 166 -0.80 -3.16 -15.85
C GLY A 166 0.01 -4.43 -15.73
N ILE A 167 0.79 -4.54 -14.66
CA ILE A 167 1.38 -5.81 -14.22
C ILE A 167 0.70 -6.22 -12.90
N ALA A 168 0.16 -7.44 -12.89
CA ALA A 168 -0.45 -8.05 -11.73
C ALA A 168 0.43 -9.17 -11.19
N ILE A 169 0.71 -9.16 -9.90
CA ILE A 169 1.33 -10.27 -9.19
C ILE A 169 0.21 -11.01 -8.46
N ILE A 170 -0.08 -12.23 -8.90
CA ILE A 170 -1.16 -13.06 -8.38
C ILE A 170 -0.64 -14.48 -8.17
N PRO A 171 -1.12 -15.20 -7.14
CA PRO A 171 -0.74 -16.58 -6.95
C PRO A 171 -1.30 -17.46 -8.06
N LYS A 172 -0.52 -18.47 -8.45
CA LYS A 172 -0.96 -19.54 -9.35
C LYS A 172 -1.71 -20.59 -8.54
N TYR A 173 -3.03 -20.46 -8.48
CA TYR A 173 -3.92 -21.46 -7.91
C TYR A 173 -4.50 -22.35 -9.02
N ASP A 174 -4.53 -23.65 -8.78
CA ASP A 174 -5.20 -24.60 -9.69
C ASP A 174 -6.73 -24.41 -9.59
N LYS A 175 -7.41 -24.31 -10.74
CA LYS A 175 -8.89 -24.22 -10.84
C LYS A 175 -9.55 -23.06 -10.09
N SER A 176 -8.93 -21.88 -10.03
CA SER A 176 -9.54 -20.69 -9.43
C SER A 176 -10.31 -19.83 -10.44
N ALA A 177 -11.27 -19.04 -9.96
CA ALA A 177 -12.12 -18.21 -10.84
C ALA A 177 -11.33 -17.23 -11.73
N HIS A 178 -10.15 -16.77 -11.28
CA HIS A 178 -9.30 -15.88 -12.07
C HIS A 178 -8.61 -16.56 -13.25
N THR A 179 -8.39 -17.87 -13.24
CA THR A 179 -7.67 -18.55 -14.34
C THR A 179 -8.43 -18.50 -15.65
N ALA A 180 -9.76 -18.50 -15.62
CA ALA A 180 -10.59 -18.35 -16.82
C ALA A 180 -10.36 -16.99 -17.52
N MET A 181 -9.96 -15.96 -16.77
CA MET A 181 -9.71 -14.61 -17.29
C MET A 181 -8.31 -14.41 -17.86
N LEU A 182 -7.35 -15.30 -17.53
CA LEU A 182 -5.98 -15.20 -18.01
C LEU A 182 -5.84 -15.43 -19.52
N GLY A 183 -6.85 -16.00 -20.17
CA GLY A 183 -6.93 -16.14 -21.63
C GLY A 183 -7.74 -15.06 -22.35
N SER A 184 -8.18 -14.01 -21.65
CA SER A 184 -8.97 -12.93 -22.27
C SER A 184 -8.12 -12.03 -23.17
N PRO A 185 -8.70 -11.41 -24.21
CA PRO A 185 -7.97 -10.44 -25.06
C PRO A 185 -7.30 -9.34 -24.24
N GLY A 186 -6.03 -9.06 -24.55
CA GLY A 186 -5.23 -8.06 -23.84
C GLY A 186 -4.59 -8.56 -22.54
N THR A 187 -4.84 -9.80 -22.13
CA THR A 187 -4.17 -10.44 -20.99
C THR A 187 -3.05 -11.36 -21.48
N HIS A 188 -1.86 -11.21 -20.91
CA HIS A 188 -0.69 -12.04 -21.22
C HIS A 188 -0.10 -12.61 -19.92
N VAL A 189 0.03 -13.93 -19.85
CA VAL A 189 0.68 -14.62 -18.73
C VAL A 189 2.18 -14.68 -19.00
N LEU A 190 2.99 -14.20 -18.07
CA LEU A 190 4.45 -14.11 -18.20
C LEU A 190 5.21 -15.28 -17.54
N ALA A 191 4.51 -16.29 -16.99
CA ALA A 191 5.08 -17.48 -16.33
C ALA A 191 4.18 -18.73 -16.37
#